data_AF-A0A091AXM3-F1
#
_entry.id   AF-A0A091AXM3-F1
#
_cell.length_a   1.000
_cell.length_b   1.000
_cell.length_c   1.000
_cell.angle_alpha   90.00
_cell.angle_beta   90.00
_cell.angle_gamma   90.00
#
_symmetry.space_group_name_H-M   'P 1'
#
loop_
_entity.id
_entity.type
_entity.pdbx_description
1 polymer ?
#
loop_
_entity_poly.entity_id
_entity_poly.type
_entity_poly.pdbx_seq_one_letter_code
_entity_poly.pdbx_strand_id
1 'polypeptide(L)' 'MPRGRPKTKTTTITLRVTPQLKAAAEIAADRDNRGLTGFIEVLILNHCKSQDIPIVSSKKETSP' A
#
# COMPACT_ATOMS: atom_id res chain seq x y z
N MET A 1 5.03 -25.91 -19.81
CA MET A 1 5.22 -25.34 -18.45
C MET A 1 4.71 -23.90 -18.44
N PRO A 2 3.66 -23.52 -17.69
CA PRO A 2 3.26 -22.12 -17.60
C PRO A 2 4.16 -21.39 -16.59
N ARG A 3 5.09 -20.57 -17.08
CA ARG A 3 5.86 -19.60 -16.27
C ARG A 3 5.16 -18.24 -16.26
N GLY A 4 3.88 -18.21 -15.92
CA GLY A 4 3.17 -16.95 -15.73
C GLY A 4 3.43 -16.43 -14.32
N ARG A 5 4.23 -15.35 -14.16
CA ARG A 5 4.25 -14.60 -12.89
C ARG A 5 2.81 -14.21 -12.56
N PRO A 6 2.31 -14.47 -11.34
CA PRO A 6 0.99 -13.99 -10.96
C PRO A 6 0.97 -12.46 -11.10
N LYS A 7 0.06 -11.93 -11.92
CA LYS A 7 -0.17 -10.49 -12.00
C LYS A 7 -0.75 -10.06 -10.65
N THR A 8 0.06 -9.39 -9.83
CA THR A 8 -0.41 -8.71 -8.64
C THR A 8 -1.43 -7.67 -9.09
N LYS A 9 -2.70 -7.87 -8.75
CA LYS A 9 -3.74 -6.90 -9.04
C LYS A 9 -3.46 -5.67 -8.18
N THR A 10 -3.13 -4.55 -8.82
CA THR A 10 -3.01 -3.26 -8.15
C THR A 10 -4.35 -2.53 -8.20
N THR A 11 -4.67 -1.81 -7.14
CA THR A 11 -5.87 -0.96 -7.07
C THR A 11 -5.43 0.43 -6.65
N THR A 12 -5.97 1.46 -7.31
CA THR A 12 -5.64 2.86 -7.03
C THR A 12 -6.46 3.36 -5.85
N ILE A 13 -5.82 3.98 -4.87
CA ILE A 13 -6.47 4.64 -3.74
C ILE A 13 -6.32 6.16 -3.93
N THR A 14 -7.40 6.92 -3.86
CA THR A 14 -7.39 8.39 -3.89
C THR A 14 -7.49 8.94 -2.48
N LEU A 15 -6.47 9.67 -2.04
CA LEU A 15 -6.40 10.28 -0.71
C LEU A 15 -6.33 11.81 -0.84
N ARG A 16 -7.12 12.52 -0.06
CA ARG A 16 -6.99 13.98 0.11
C ARG A 16 -6.26 14.26 1.41
N VAL A 17 -5.16 14.99 1.31
CA VAL A 17 -4.35 15.43 2.45
C VAL A 17 -4.12 16.93 2.37
N THR A 18 -3.79 17.54 3.49
CA THR A 18 -3.40 18.95 3.50
C THR A 18 -2.05 19.12 2.79
N PRO A 19 -1.78 20.31 2.21
CA PRO A 19 -0.51 20.58 1.54
C PRO A 19 0.70 20.43 2.48
N GLN A 20 0.53 20.83 3.74
CA GLN A 20 1.56 20.71 4.78
C GLN A 20 1.89 19.23 5.07
N LEU A 21 0.87 18.37 5.15
CA LEU A 21 1.07 16.95 5.38
C LEU A 21 1.77 16.28 4.20
N LYS A 22 1.40 16.66 2.97
CA LYS A 22 2.09 16.18 1.76
C LYS A 22 3.57 16.55 1.77
N ALA A 23 3.92 17.80 2.08
CA ALA A 23 5.30 18.25 2.14
C ALA A 23 6.12 17.51 3.22
N ALA A 24 5.54 17.30 4.40
CA ALA A 24 6.17 16.51 5.45
C ALA A 24 6.36 15.03 5.04
N ALA A 25 5.38 14.45 4.35
CA ALA A 25 5.46 13.08 3.86
C ALA A 25 6.50 12.91 2.75
N GLU A 26 6.68 13.89 1.87
CA GLU A 26 7.74 13.89 0.85
C GLU A 26 9.13 13.88 1.49
N ILE A 27 9.37 14.75 2.49
CA ILE A 27 10.65 14.77 3.23
C ILE A 27 10.89 13.45 3.95
N ALA A 28 9.85 12.85 4.54
CA ALA A 28 9.96 11.55 5.19
C ALA A 28 10.29 10.43 4.18
N ALA A 29 9.62 10.43 3.03
CA ALA A 29 9.86 9.46 1.96
C ALA A 29 11.29 9.56 1.40
N ASP A 30 11.79 10.79 1.19
CA ASP A 30 13.16 11.05 0.74
C ASP A 30 14.20 10.49 1.72
N ARG A 31 13.96 10.63 3.04
CA ARG A 31 14.83 10.05 4.07
C ARG A 31 14.85 8.51 4.04
N ASP A 32 13.72 7.91 3.70
CA ASP A 32 13.58 6.45 3.60
C ASP A 32 14.09 5.89 2.26
N ASN A 33 14.62 6.73 1.37
CA ASN A 33 15.03 6.39 -0.01
C ASN A 33 13.90 5.68 -0.80
N ARG A 34 12.65 6.04 -0.52
CA ARG A 34 11.45 5.48 -1.18
C ARG A 34 10.63 6.62 -1.76
N GLY A 35 9.93 6.38 -2.86
CA GLY A 35 8.93 7.34 -3.35
C GLY A 35 7.75 7.45 -2.38
N LEU A 36 7.01 8.55 -2.44
CA LEU A 36 5.84 8.84 -1.58
C LEU A 36 4.83 7.67 -1.53
N THR A 37 4.57 7.01 -2.66
CA THR A 37 3.68 5.83 -2.73
C THR A 37 4.19 4.68 -1.87
N GLY A 38 5.48 4.36 -1.97
CA GLY A 38 6.08 3.25 -1.20
C GLY A 38 6.17 3.57 0.29
N PHE A 39 6.38 4.83 0.64
CA PHE A 39 6.32 5.31 2.01
C PHE A 39 4.90 5.11 2.61
N ILE A 40 3.87 5.55 1.88
CA ILE A 40 2.48 5.38 2.30
C ILE A 40 2.11 3.89 2.41
N GLU A 41 2.57 3.05 1.48
CA GLU A 41 2.34 1.60 1.53
C GLU A 41 2.90 0.98 2.81
N VAL A 42 4.15 1.31 3.18
CA VAL A 42 4.77 0.81 4.43
C VAL A 42 4.02 1.32 5.66
N LEU A 43 3.60 2.60 5.68
CA LEU A 43 2.80 3.14 6.77
C LEU A 43 1.49 2.38 6.95
N ILE A 44 0.76 2.13 5.85
CA ILE A 44 -0.50 1.36 5.89
C ILE A 44 -0.23 -0.07 6.36
N LEU A 45 0.79 -0.74 5.82
CA LEU A 45 1.15 -2.10 6.21
C LEU A 45 1.49 -2.19 7.70
N ASN A 46 2.29 -1.26 8.22
CA ASN A 46 2.67 -1.23 9.63
C ASN A 46 1.48 -0.93 10.53
N HIS A 47 0.59 -0.04 10.11
CA HIS A 47 -0.63 0.28 10.84
C HIS A 47 -1.57 -0.93 10.93
N CYS A 48 -1.83 -1.61 9.80
CA CYS A 48 -2.63 -2.83 9.78
C CYS A 48 -2.01 -3.94 10.63
N LYS A 49 -0.69 -4.15 10.55
CA LYS A 49 0.03 -5.12 11.39
C LYS A 49 -0.10 -4.80 12.87
N SER A 50 -0.01 -3.52 13.24
CA SER A 50 -0.11 -3.09 14.65
C SER A 50 -1.52 -3.20 15.21
N GLN A 51 -2.54 -3.26 14.35
CA GLN A 51 -3.94 -3.45 14.73
C GLN A 51 -4.43 -4.90 14.50
N ASP A 52 -3.53 -5.82 14.19
CA ASP A 52 -3.86 -7.21 13.85
C ASP A 52 -4.92 -7.34 12.73
N ILE A 53 -4.95 -6.39 11.79
CA ILE A 53 -5.85 -6.41 10.64
C ILE A 53 -5.23 -7.34 9.57
N PRO A 54 -5.86 -8.49 9.25
CA PRO A 54 -5.32 -9.39 8.25
C PRO A 54 -5.48 -8.79 6.85
N ILE A 55 -4.35 -8.56 6.19
CA ILE A 55 -4.31 -8.16 4.77
C ILE A 55 -4.45 -9.43 3.93
N VAL A 56 -5.66 -9.98 3.87
CA VAL A 56 -5.99 -11.11 3.01
C VAL A 56 -6.18 -10.62 1.58
N SER A 57 -5.35 -11.11 0.66
CA SER A 57 -5.59 -10.97 -0.78
C SER A 57 -6.94 -11.62 -1.08
N SER A 58 -7.96 -10.81 -1.35
CA SER A 58 -9.29 -11.30 -1.69
C SER A 58 -9.24 -12.05 -3.01
N LYS A 59 -8.96 -13.36 -2.93
CA LYS A 59 -9.54 -14.39 -3.78
C LYS A 59 -10.58 -15.12 -2.94
N LYS A 60 -11.74 -14.51 -2.75
CA LYS A 60 -12.99 -15.23 -2.45
C LYS A 60 -14.15 -14.58 -3.21
N GLU A 61 -14.13 -14.75 -4.53
CA GLU A 61 -15.35 -15.03 -5.28
C GLU A 61 -15.22 -16.46 -5.80
N THR A 62 -15.47 -17.40 -4.91
CA THR A 62 -16.07 -18.67 -5.27
C THR A 62 -17.21 -18.82 -4.29
N SER A 63 -18.39 -18.52 -4.80
CA SER A 63 -19.66 -18.83 -4.18
C SER A 63 -20.58 -19.38 -5.29
N PRO A 64 -21.49 -20.29 -4.93
CA PRO A 64 -21.78 -21.54 -5.63
C PRO A 64 -22.77 -21.44 -6.80
#